data_AF-A0A5M6CDP3-F1
#
_entry.id   AF-A0A5M6CDP3-F1
#
_cell.length_a   1.000
_cell.length_b   1.000
_cell.length_c   1.000
_cell.angle_alpha   90.00
_cell.angle_beta   90.00
_cell.angle_gamma   90.00
#
_symmetry.space_group_name_H-M   'P 1'
#
loop_
_entity.id
_entity.type
_entity.pdbx_description
1 polymer ?
#
loop_
_entity_poly.entity_id
_entity_poly.type
_entity_poly.pdbx_seq_one_letter_code
_entity_poly.pdbx_strand_id
1 'polypeptide(L)'
;MSLFLRVFLLSFLCTAYSFQVEAQIWKKVIPGKDPAADTKLENEAVDKQLHADINYLASDALEGRLTGTNGEMLAGTYIQKRMAQIGLLPYGKSYNRSFKFERGSELSPEVRFSINNRFISVPEDAFPASYSIGGKDENYVLPDSKEAGSPWIIPLYETENDAKNPNYNWEAESYKKAKTAAERGATSVLFYDNYGGKFFPAYKKGVFAGERLNIPVLLVSKKIYDLHIANMKVMQPILVNIVYKKLYKSGTNVMGIINNNATQTVIIAAHYDHLGNGTDFFDTKSNSKAIYNGANDNASGVAAMLALANKLKQQPGKKYNYLFIAFSAEEYGMLGSRAFVDASDFSKSAFAYMINLNMVGRFAAINRYLWVNGVGSSLSWNPAFTGIKSNFKLIKDSAAAVSSDESSFYKIGLPVLSFSSGPDPNYHQASDDVPSLNFIGIRDVVDYVLGVTQAMEAQPTPLFATYQATKIVQEESGKVNFGVLPDYNFKDVGVKVDGLIGDMPAAKAGILQGDIILQIANFNITDIDSYKKAIANFKTGDQVKVKLKRARSILDFTVLF
;
A
#
# COMPACT_ATOMS: atom_id res chain seq x y z
N MET A 1 68.62 -32.17 29.85
CA MET A 1 67.26 -31.74 29.44
C MET A 1 66.97 -32.21 28.02
N SER A 2 67.05 -33.53 27.81
CA SER A 2 67.01 -34.18 26.49
C SER A 2 66.63 -35.64 26.72
N LEU A 3 65.34 -35.95 26.59
CA LEU A 3 64.75 -37.24 26.19
C LEU A 3 63.22 -37.19 26.31
N PHE A 4 62.68 -36.40 27.25
CA PHE A 4 61.23 -36.30 27.48
C PHE A 4 60.47 -35.45 26.44
N LEU A 5 61.15 -34.53 25.73
CA LEU A 5 60.50 -33.68 24.73
C LEU A 5 60.35 -34.34 23.34
N ARG A 6 60.99 -35.50 23.11
CA ARG A 6 60.91 -36.22 21.81
C ARG A 6 59.80 -37.27 21.75
N VAL A 7 59.23 -37.68 22.89
CA VAL A 7 58.15 -38.68 22.93
C VAL A 7 56.77 -38.03 22.79
N PHE A 8 56.61 -36.76 23.19
CA PHE A 8 55.33 -36.04 23.06
C PHE A 8 55.06 -35.45 21.66
N LEU A 9 56.09 -35.20 20.86
CA LEU A 9 55.89 -34.75 19.46
C LEU A 9 55.53 -35.90 18.51
N LEU A 10 55.98 -37.14 18.78
CA LEU A 10 55.65 -38.28 17.92
C LEU A 10 54.23 -38.81 18.14
N SER A 11 53.64 -38.67 19.33
CA SER A 11 52.25 -39.08 19.60
C SER A 11 51.20 -38.09 19.06
N PHE A 12 51.54 -36.80 18.91
CA PHE A 12 50.67 -35.81 18.26
C PHE A 12 50.72 -35.85 16.72
N LEU A 13 51.87 -36.19 16.14
CA LEU A 13 52.01 -36.37 14.70
C LEU A 13 51.32 -37.66 14.22
N CYS A 14 51.30 -38.73 15.03
CA CYS A 14 50.60 -39.97 14.67
C CYS A 14 49.07 -39.84 14.75
N THR A 15 48.52 -39.11 15.72
CA THR A 15 47.06 -38.89 15.80
C THR A 15 46.54 -37.94 14.72
N ALA A 16 47.27 -36.86 14.39
CA ALA A 16 46.90 -35.96 13.30
C ALA A 16 46.95 -36.63 11.92
N TYR A 17 47.95 -37.48 11.65
CA TYR A 17 48.01 -38.26 10.40
C TYR A 17 46.92 -39.32 10.31
N SER A 18 46.56 -39.96 11.43
CA SER A 18 45.49 -40.96 11.47
C SER A 18 44.13 -40.36 11.12
N PHE A 19 43.80 -39.18 11.66
CA PHE A 19 42.57 -38.45 11.33
C PHE A 19 42.53 -37.96 9.87
N GLN A 20 43.67 -37.55 9.30
CA GLN A 20 43.73 -37.12 7.90
C GLN A 20 43.64 -38.29 6.91
N VAL A 21 44.21 -39.44 7.27
CA VAL A 21 44.14 -40.68 6.48
C VAL A 21 42.74 -41.30 6.58
N GLU A 22 42.12 -41.35 7.76
CA GLU A 22 40.72 -41.76 7.90
C GLU A 22 39.78 -40.82 7.14
N ALA A 23 39.94 -39.49 7.25
CA ALA A 23 39.14 -38.53 6.48
C ALA A 23 39.33 -38.66 4.94
N GLN A 24 40.52 -39.09 4.48
CA GLN A 24 40.76 -39.40 3.07
C GLN A 24 40.18 -40.76 2.64
N ILE A 25 40.12 -41.75 3.53
CA ILE A 25 39.51 -43.05 3.27
C ILE A 25 37.98 -42.91 3.19
N TRP A 26 37.34 -42.14 4.09
CA TRP A 26 35.91 -41.88 4.05
C TRP A 26 35.47 -41.04 2.83
N LYS A 27 36.35 -40.16 2.30
CA LYS A 27 36.13 -39.47 1.02
C LYS A 27 36.15 -40.38 -0.22
N LYS A 28 36.75 -41.57 -0.13
CA LYS A 28 36.79 -42.56 -1.23
C LYS A 28 35.66 -43.58 -1.15
N VAL A 29 34.96 -43.70 -0.02
CA VAL A 29 33.92 -44.71 0.22
C VAL A 29 32.50 -44.13 0.19
N ILE A 30 32.34 -42.81 0.36
CA ILE A 30 31.05 -42.11 0.19
C ILE A 30 31.13 -41.30 -1.11
N PRO A 31 30.28 -41.56 -2.12
CA PRO A 31 30.19 -40.69 -3.28
C PRO A 31 29.95 -39.25 -2.79
N GLY A 32 30.84 -38.32 -3.17
CA GLY A 32 30.63 -36.91 -2.87
C GLY A 32 29.25 -36.50 -3.37
N LYS A 33 28.44 -35.87 -2.51
CA LYS A 33 27.15 -35.30 -2.90
C LYS A 33 27.36 -34.40 -4.11
N ASP A 34 26.67 -34.70 -5.21
CA ASP A 34 26.68 -33.87 -6.40
C ASP A 34 25.89 -32.58 -6.10
N PRO A 35 26.55 -31.40 -6.05
CA PRO A 35 25.88 -30.14 -5.74
C PRO A 35 24.80 -29.78 -6.77
N ALA A 36 24.94 -30.23 -8.02
CA ALA A 36 23.95 -29.99 -9.06
C ALA A 36 22.69 -30.84 -8.84
N ALA A 37 22.85 -32.10 -8.41
CA ALA A 37 21.74 -32.97 -8.03
C ALA A 37 21.01 -32.45 -6.78
N ASP A 38 21.74 -31.98 -5.77
CA ASP A 38 21.15 -31.40 -4.56
C ASP A 38 20.35 -30.11 -4.89
N THR A 39 20.87 -29.25 -5.77
CA THR A 39 20.17 -28.03 -6.23
C THR A 39 18.89 -28.36 -7.01
N LYS A 40 18.93 -29.40 -7.85
CA LYS A 40 17.76 -29.84 -8.62
C LYS A 40 16.65 -30.37 -7.69
N LEU A 41 17.01 -31.21 -6.70
CA LEU A 41 16.06 -31.74 -5.72
C LEU A 41 15.45 -30.63 -4.86
N GLU A 42 16.25 -29.62 -4.46
CA GLU A 42 15.74 -28.46 -3.74
C GLU A 42 14.71 -27.68 -4.57
N ASN A 43 15.02 -27.42 -5.85
CA ASN A 43 14.12 -26.72 -6.75
C ASN A 43 12.81 -27.48 -6.98
N GLU A 44 12.86 -28.80 -7.16
CA GLU A 44 11.67 -29.65 -7.29
C GLU A 44 10.80 -29.61 -6.01
N ALA A 45 11.42 -29.59 -4.83
CA ALA A 45 10.69 -29.46 -3.57
C ALA A 45 10.03 -28.09 -3.41
N VAL A 46 10.72 -27.00 -3.81
CA VAL A 46 10.15 -25.65 -3.81
C VAL A 46 8.98 -25.55 -4.79
N ASP A 47 9.15 -26.03 -6.03
CA ASP A 47 8.10 -26.02 -7.04
C ASP A 47 6.86 -26.77 -6.55
N LYS A 48 7.04 -27.98 -5.99
CA LYS A 48 5.94 -28.77 -5.42
C LYS A 48 5.21 -28.01 -4.32
N GLN A 49 5.93 -27.31 -3.45
CA GLN A 49 5.32 -26.56 -2.36
C GLN A 49 4.60 -25.30 -2.86
N LEU A 50 5.16 -24.59 -3.86
CA LEU A 50 4.49 -23.46 -4.52
C LEU A 50 3.17 -23.92 -5.16
N HIS A 51 3.18 -25.06 -5.87
CA HIS A 51 1.96 -25.66 -6.40
C HIS A 51 0.95 -25.96 -5.29
N ALA A 52 1.36 -26.56 -4.18
CA ALA A 52 0.44 -26.87 -3.08
C ALA A 52 -0.16 -25.60 -2.44
N ASP A 53 0.68 -24.61 -2.15
CA ASP A 53 0.26 -23.36 -1.51
C ASP A 53 -0.73 -22.58 -2.40
N ILE A 54 -0.41 -22.41 -3.68
CA ILE A 54 -1.26 -21.66 -4.62
C ILE A 54 -2.55 -22.42 -4.92
N ASN A 55 -2.49 -23.74 -5.19
CA ASN A 55 -3.71 -24.51 -5.47
C ASN A 55 -4.70 -24.48 -4.31
N TYR A 56 -4.20 -24.51 -3.06
CA TYR A 56 -5.10 -24.37 -1.92
C TYR A 56 -5.64 -22.95 -1.84
N LEU A 57 -4.76 -21.93 -1.82
CA LEU A 57 -5.14 -20.53 -1.62
C LEU A 57 -6.08 -20.03 -2.70
N ALA A 58 -5.93 -20.45 -3.95
CA ALA A 58 -6.78 -20.08 -5.08
C ALA A 58 -7.88 -21.10 -5.39
N SER A 59 -8.24 -21.96 -4.45
CA SER A 59 -9.34 -22.91 -4.65
C SER A 59 -10.71 -22.28 -4.44
N ASP A 60 -11.70 -22.75 -5.19
CA ASP A 60 -13.12 -22.39 -5.03
C ASP A 60 -13.63 -22.58 -3.58
N ALA A 61 -13.02 -23.51 -2.83
CA ALA A 61 -13.36 -23.78 -1.42
C ALA A 61 -13.07 -22.60 -0.49
N LEU A 62 -12.24 -21.64 -0.93
CA LEU A 62 -11.94 -20.41 -0.23
C LEU A 62 -12.76 -19.22 -0.74
N GLU A 63 -13.71 -19.42 -1.65
CA GLU A 63 -14.74 -18.44 -2.03
C GLU A 63 -14.15 -17.05 -2.37
N GLY A 64 -13.00 -17.02 -3.05
CA GLY A 64 -12.29 -15.80 -3.44
C GLY A 64 -11.73 -14.94 -2.29
N ARG A 65 -11.66 -15.47 -1.07
CA ARG A 65 -10.95 -14.89 0.10
C ARG A 65 -11.30 -13.45 0.43
N LEU A 66 -12.55 -13.03 0.20
CA LEU A 66 -12.95 -11.66 0.52
C LEU A 66 -12.83 -11.36 2.02
N THR A 67 -12.35 -10.17 2.37
CA THR A 67 -12.17 -9.81 3.77
C THR A 67 -13.43 -9.96 4.62
N GLY A 68 -13.25 -10.61 5.76
CA GLY A 68 -14.27 -10.91 6.75
C GLY A 68 -15.18 -12.09 6.39
N THR A 69 -14.85 -12.86 5.35
CA THR A 69 -15.58 -14.08 4.96
C THR A 69 -14.97 -15.34 5.57
N ASN A 70 -15.68 -16.47 5.44
CA ASN A 70 -15.16 -17.77 5.82
C ASN A 70 -13.93 -18.16 4.97
N GLY A 71 -13.95 -17.82 3.68
CA GLY A 71 -12.84 -18.01 2.77
C GLY A 71 -11.52 -17.38 3.22
N GLU A 72 -11.57 -16.10 3.62
CA GLU A 72 -10.39 -15.42 4.18
C GLU A 72 -9.92 -16.10 5.48
N MET A 73 -10.84 -16.49 6.37
CA MET A 73 -10.49 -17.15 7.64
C MET A 73 -9.78 -18.50 7.42
N LEU A 74 -10.25 -19.30 6.46
CA LEU A 74 -9.62 -20.56 6.07
C LEU A 74 -8.23 -20.33 5.46
N ALA A 75 -8.08 -19.32 4.59
CA ALA A 75 -6.79 -18.94 4.02
C ALA A 75 -5.79 -18.50 5.10
N GLY A 76 -6.21 -17.65 6.04
CA GLY A 76 -5.37 -17.22 7.17
C GLY A 76 -4.94 -18.40 8.05
N THR A 77 -5.85 -19.36 8.32
CA THR A 77 -5.54 -20.59 9.07
C THR A 77 -4.52 -21.46 8.35
N TYR A 78 -4.64 -21.57 7.02
CA TYR A 78 -3.66 -22.28 6.20
C TYR A 78 -2.28 -21.63 6.27
N ILE A 79 -2.21 -20.31 6.08
CA ILE A 79 -0.95 -19.54 6.14
C ILE A 79 -0.30 -19.68 7.52
N GLN A 80 -1.08 -19.57 8.60
CA GLN A 80 -0.60 -19.81 9.96
C GLN A 80 0.03 -21.20 10.10
N LYS A 81 -0.64 -22.24 9.60
CA LYS A 81 -0.12 -23.62 9.63
C LYS A 81 1.16 -23.74 8.82
N ARG A 82 1.25 -23.12 7.65
CA ARG A 82 2.47 -23.11 6.82
C ARG A 82 3.62 -22.40 7.52
N MET A 83 3.39 -21.24 8.11
CA MET A 83 4.38 -20.51 8.91
C MET A 83 4.91 -21.36 10.08
N ALA A 84 4.02 -22.05 10.80
CA ALA A 84 4.40 -22.95 11.89
C ALA A 84 5.22 -24.16 11.40
N GLN A 85 4.85 -24.76 10.27
CA GLN A 85 5.59 -25.87 9.65
C GLN A 85 7.01 -25.46 9.20
N ILE A 86 7.18 -24.22 8.76
CA ILE A 86 8.51 -23.64 8.44
C ILE A 86 9.34 -23.41 9.71
N GLY A 87 8.70 -23.35 10.88
CA GLY A 87 9.35 -23.04 12.16
C GLY A 87 9.51 -21.54 12.42
N LEU A 88 8.60 -20.72 11.86
CA LEU A 88 8.45 -19.32 12.26
C LEU A 88 7.76 -19.23 13.61
N LEU A 89 8.15 -18.29 14.46
CA LEU A 89 7.46 -18.01 15.71
C LEU A 89 6.32 -17.00 15.47
N PRO A 90 5.23 -17.00 16.25
CA PRO A 90 4.24 -15.92 16.17
C PRO A 90 4.86 -14.57 16.52
N TYR A 91 4.50 -13.52 15.79
CA TYR A 91 4.88 -12.14 16.15
C TYR A 91 3.80 -11.51 17.04
N GLY A 92 4.00 -11.60 18.36
CA GLY A 92 3.03 -11.19 19.38
C GLY A 92 2.47 -12.38 20.14
N LYS A 93 1.22 -12.27 20.63
CA LYS A 93 0.58 -13.35 21.42
C LYS A 93 0.18 -14.56 20.57
N SER A 94 -0.05 -14.37 19.29
CA SER A 94 -0.42 -15.39 18.30
C SER A 94 0.04 -14.93 16.91
N TYR A 95 -0.12 -15.78 15.90
CA TYR A 95 0.12 -15.36 14.51
C TYR A 95 -0.91 -14.32 14.03
N ASN A 96 -2.11 -14.32 14.61
CA ASN A 96 -3.24 -13.57 14.11
C ASN A 96 -3.36 -12.23 14.83
N ARG A 97 -3.37 -11.14 14.07
CA ARG A 97 -3.61 -9.78 14.55
C ARG A 97 -4.82 -9.18 13.84
N SER A 98 -5.96 -9.22 14.51
CA SER A 98 -7.21 -8.68 13.99
C SER A 98 -7.31 -7.17 14.17
N PHE A 99 -7.99 -6.52 13.22
CA PHE A 99 -8.31 -5.10 13.25
C PHE A 99 -9.73 -4.87 12.73
N LYS A 100 -10.33 -3.74 13.11
CA LYS A 100 -11.67 -3.33 12.66
C LYS A 100 -11.56 -2.15 11.70
N PHE A 101 -12.39 -2.13 10.67
CA PHE A 101 -12.47 -1.04 9.72
C PHE A 101 -13.91 -0.73 9.31
N GLU A 102 -14.16 0.50 8.88
CA GLU A 102 -15.45 0.94 8.35
C GLU A 102 -15.57 0.49 6.89
N ARG A 103 -16.53 -0.40 6.59
CA ARG A 103 -16.82 -0.89 5.22
C ARG A 103 -17.66 0.11 4.43
N GLY A 104 -18.31 1.03 5.13
CA GLY A 104 -19.23 2.01 4.56
C GLY A 104 -20.33 2.33 5.55
N SER A 105 -21.47 2.76 5.02
CA SER A 105 -22.62 3.13 5.83
C SER A 105 -23.93 2.81 5.14
N GLU A 106 -24.98 2.67 5.94
CA GLU A 106 -26.35 2.50 5.45
C GLU A 106 -27.31 3.45 6.18
N LEU A 107 -28.51 3.64 5.63
CA LEU A 107 -29.50 4.49 6.27
C LEU A 107 -29.88 3.94 7.64
N SER A 108 -29.83 4.82 8.64
CA SER A 108 -30.28 4.53 9.99
C SER A 108 -31.80 4.45 10.05
N PRO A 109 -32.39 3.60 10.91
CA PRO A 109 -33.82 3.65 11.24
C PRO A 109 -34.29 5.01 11.80
N GLU A 110 -33.37 5.88 12.19
CA GLU A 110 -33.63 7.26 12.65
C GLU A 110 -33.88 8.25 11.52
N VAL A 111 -33.74 7.83 10.25
CA VAL A 111 -34.03 8.69 9.10
C VAL A 111 -35.48 9.19 9.17
N ARG A 112 -35.65 10.50 9.07
CA ARG A 112 -36.97 11.14 9.02
C ARG A 112 -36.99 12.13 7.87
N PHE A 113 -38.03 12.08 7.07
CA PHE A 113 -38.28 13.07 6.04
C PHE A 113 -39.76 13.42 6.04
N SER A 114 -40.11 14.70 6.08
CA SER A 114 -41.48 15.16 5.92
C SER A 114 -41.56 16.48 5.18
N ILE A 115 -42.60 16.64 4.35
CA ILE A 115 -43.00 17.90 3.75
C ILE A 115 -44.43 18.18 4.20
N ASN A 116 -44.73 19.43 4.58
CA ASN A 116 -46.07 19.81 5.06
C ASN A 116 -46.54 18.91 6.21
N ASN A 117 -45.65 18.62 7.16
CA ASN A 117 -45.89 17.73 8.31
C ASN A 117 -46.37 16.30 7.96
N ARG A 118 -46.19 15.85 6.71
CA ARG A 118 -46.47 14.49 6.26
C ARG A 118 -45.17 13.74 6.08
N PHE A 119 -44.98 12.69 6.88
CA PHE A 119 -43.82 11.82 6.76
C PHE A 119 -43.84 11.06 5.44
N ILE A 120 -42.69 11.04 4.77
CA ILE A 120 -42.45 10.38 3.50
C ILE A 120 -41.55 9.17 3.76
N SER A 121 -41.88 8.04 3.13
CA SER A 121 -41.10 6.80 3.23
C SER A 121 -39.73 6.95 2.57
N VAL A 122 -38.68 6.56 3.27
CA VAL A 122 -37.29 6.57 2.79
C VAL A 122 -36.69 5.18 3.02
N PRO A 123 -36.16 4.51 1.98
CA PRO A 123 -35.84 5.02 0.64
C PRO A 123 -36.95 4.90 -0.44
N GLU A 124 -38.15 4.42 -0.12
CA GLU A 124 -39.14 4.00 -1.13
C GLU A 124 -39.75 5.15 -1.93
N ASP A 125 -40.19 6.22 -1.27
CA ASP A 125 -40.88 7.35 -1.90
C ASP A 125 -39.94 8.57 -2.06
N ALA A 126 -38.85 8.61 -1.31
CA ALA A 126 -37.72 9.52 -1.46
C ALA A 126 -36.43 8.87 -0.95
N PHE A 127 -35.26 9.25 -1.46
CA PHE A 127 -33.98 8.72 -0.99
C PHE A 127 -32.85 9.75 -1.11
N PRO A 128 -31.82 9.68 -0.25
CA PRO A 128 -30.69 10.59 -0.36
C PRO A 128 -29.82 10.26 -1.58
N ALA A 129 -29.36 11.30 -2.26
CA ALA A 129 -28.38 11.18 -3.32
C ALA A 129 -27.07 10.54 -2.77
N SER A 130 -26.38 9.77 -3.61
CA SER A 130 -25.12 9.08 -3.27
C SER A 130 -23.99 10.04 -2.83
N TYR A 131 -24.05 11.29 -3.29
CA TYR A 131 -23.11 12.37 -2.98
C TYR A 131 -23.53 13.23 -1.78
N SER A 132 -24.61 12.90 -1.09
CA SER A 132 -25.05 13.56 0.16
C SER A 132 -24.36 12.91 1.37
N ILE A 133 -23.75 13.70 2.27
CA ILE A 133 -23.20 13.15 3.54
C ILE A 133 -24.28 12.89 4.60
N GLY A 134 -25.53 13.26 4.32
CA GLY A 134 -26.61 13.29 5.31
C GLY A 134 -26.66 14.61 6.08
N GLY A 135 -27.44 14.66 7.14
CA GLY A 135 -27.62 15.86 7.96
C GLY A 135 -29.07 16.15 8.29
N LYS A 136 -29.26 17.20 9.10
CA LYS A 136 -30.56 17.65 9.58
C LYS A 136 -30.89 19.03 9.01
N ASP A 137 -32.11 19.20 8.52
CA ASP A 137 -32.66 20.48 8.10
C ASP A 137 -34.12 20.59 8.59
N GLU A 138 -34.40 21.57 9.42
CA GLU A 138 -35.73 21.91 9.92
C GLU A 138 -36.02 23.34 9.52
N ASN A 139 -36.74 23.52 8.43
CA ASN A 139 -36.94 24.82 7.80
C ASN A 139 -38.28 24.88 7.07
N TYR A 140 -38.49 25.99 6.36
CA TYR A 140 -39.61 26.17 5.46
C TYR A 140 -39.14 26.21 4.02
N VAL A 141 -39.95 25.64 3.13
CA VAL A 141 -39.62 25.53 1.72
C VAL A 141 -40.78 25.99 0.83
N LEU A 142 -40.45 26.60 -0.30
CA LEU A 142 -41.38 26.96 -1.36
C LEU A 142 -40.73 26.61 -2.70
N PRO A 143 -41.47 26.02 -3.67
CA PRO A 143 -40.96 25.80 -5.02
C PRO A 143 -40.44 27.11 -5.63
N ASP A 144 -39.45 27.02 -6.50
CA ASP A 144 -38.78 28.13 -7.19
C ASP A 144 -38.01 29.14 -6.30
N SER A 145 -38.19 29.10 -4.98
CA SER A 145 -37.38 29.88 -4.05
C SER A 145 -35.94 29.36 -4.02
N LYS A 146 -34.99 30.29 -4.18
CA LYS A 146 -33.53 30.05 -4.16
C LYS A 146 -32.83 30.98 -3.18
N GLU A 147 -33.46 31.20 -2.03
CA GLU A 147 -32.93 32.05 -0.96
C GLU A 147 -31.79 31.34 -0.23
N ALA A 148 -30.75 32.08 0.14
CA ALA A 148 -29.67 31.53 0.96
C ALA A 148 -30.18 31.28 2.39
N GLY A 149 -29.76 30.18 3.01
CA GLY A 149 -30.24 29.78 4.34
C GLY A 149 -31.56 29.02 4.32
N SER A 150 -32.09 28.63 3.15
CA SER A 150 -33.30 27.82 3.01
C SER A 150 -33.08 26.52 2.21
N PRO A 151 -33.98 25.54 2.36
CA PRO A 151 -34.06 24.39 1.47
C PRO A 151 -34.42 24.82 0.04
N TRP A 152 -33.87 24.15 -0.96
CA TRP A 152 -34.19 24.39 -2.38
C TRP A 152 -34.86 23.17 -3.00
N ILE A 153 -35.94 23.41 -3.75
CA ILE A 153 -36.64 22.37 -4.51
C ILE A 153 -36.31 22.58 -5.99
N ILE A 154 -35.74 21.56 -6.65
CA ILE A 154 -35.20 21.67 -8.00
C ILE A 154 -35.73 20.51 -8.86
N PRO A 155 -36.20 20.75 -10.09
CA PRO A 155 -36.60 19.64 -10.95
C PRO A 155 -35.39 18.76 -11.27
N LEU A 156 -35.57 17.45 -11.16
CA LEU A 156 -34.53 16.49 -11.54
C LEU A 156 -34.24 16.60 -13.04
N TYR A 157 -35.31 16.66 -13.84
CA TYR A 157 -35.29 16.73 -15.30
C TYR A 157 -35.70 18.13 -15.78
N GLU A 158 -34.97 18.70 -16.73
CA GLU A 158 -35.33 19.98 -17.36
C GLU A 158 -36.48 19.81 -18.36
N THR A 159 -36.52 18.66 -19.04
CA THR A 159 -37.52 18.36 -20.07
C THR A 159 -38.10 16.97 -19.92
N GLU A 160 -39.28 16.74 -20.51
CA GLU A 160 -39.91 15.41 -20.56
C GLU A 160 -39.04 14.40 -21.34
N ASN A 161 -38.26 14.87 -22.31
CA ASN A 161 -37.32 14.03 -23.06
C ASN A 161 -36.19 13.49 -22.17
N ASP A 162 -35.68 14.30 -21.24
CA ASP A 162 -34.69 13.86 -20.27
C ASP A 162 -35.23 12.72 -19.40
N ALA A 163 -36.46 12.86 -18.92
CA ALA A 163 -37.14 11.86 -18.09
C ALA A 163 -37.41 10.53 -18.81
N LYS A 164 -37.54 10.57 -20.15
CA LYS A 164 -37.76 9.38 -20.99
C LYS A 164 -36.45 8.75 -21.50
N ASN A 165 -35.32 9.43 -21.39
CA ASN A 165 -34.05 8.96 -21.90
C ASN A 165 -33.38 7.94 -20.95
N PRO A 166 -33.22 6.66 -21.34
CA PRO A 166 -32.59 5.64 -20.49
C PRO A 166 -31.11 5.91 -20.19
N ASN A 167 -30.45 6.76 -20.99
CA ASN A 167 -29.04 7.11 -20.85
C ASN A 167 -28.83 8.47 -20.18
N TYR A 168 -29.89 9.09 -19.63
CA TYR A 168 -29.76 10.35 -18.92
C TYR A 168 -28.93 10.16 -17.64
N ASN A 169 -27.80 10.86 -17.55
CA ASN A 169 -26.92 10.80 -16.39
C ASN A 169 -27.43 11.73 -15.27
N TRP A 170 -28.52 11.30 -14.63
CA TRP A 170 -29.16 12.05 -13.56
C TRP A 170 -28.18 12.37 -12.41
N GLU A 171 -27.25 11.48 -12.10
CA GLU A 171 -26.36 11.62 -10.94
C GLU A 171 -25.37 12.77 -11.17
N ALA A 172 -24.75 12.83 -12.36
CA ALA A 172 -23.84 13.92 -12.71
C ALA A 172 -24.55 15.27 -12.82
N GLU A 173 -25.74 15.32 -13.44
CA GLU A 173 -26.47 16.57 -13.63
C GLU A 173 -27.06 17.11 -12.32
N SER A 174 -27.66 16.23 -11.51
CA SER A 174 -28.16 16.60 -10.18
C SER A 174 -27.03 17.02 -9.23
N TYR A 175 -25.86 16.37 -9.30
CA TYR A 175 -24.69 16.77 -8.52
C TYR A 175 -24.24 18.20 -8.83
N LYS A 176 -24.13 18.58 -10.12
CA LYS A 176 -23.78 19.96 -10.52
C LYS A 176 -24.77 20.99 -9.97
N LYS A 177 -26.07 20.70 -10.08
CA LYS A 177 -27.15 21.55 -9.56
C LYS A 177 -27.06 21.69 -8.03
N ALA A 178 -26.88 20.58 -7.32
CA ALA A 178 -26.79 20.56 -5.86
C ALA A 178 -25.53 21.25 -5.35
N LYS A 179 -24.39 21.06 -6.01
CA LYS A 179 -23.14 21.76 -5.69
C LYS A 179 -23.31 23.27 -5.81
N THR A 180 -23.91 23.72 -6.91
CA THR A 180 -24.23 25.14 -7.12
C THR A 180 -25.19 25.68 -6.05
N ALA A 181 -26.20 24.90 -5.66
CA ALA A 181 -27.13 25.28 -4.60
C ALA A 181 -26.42 25.39 -3.24
N ALA A 182 -25.56 24.43 -2.90
CA ALA A 182 -24.76 24.45 -1.68
C ALA A 182 -23.81 25.66 -1.63
N GLU A 183 -23.10 25.95 -2.72
CA GLU A 183 -22.22 27.12 -2.85
C GLU A 183 -22.99 28.45 -2.71
N ARG A 184 -24.28 28.45 -3.07
CA ARG A 184 -25.20 29.59 -2.92
C ARG A 184 -25.95 29.62 -1.59
N GLY A 185 -25.62 28.72 -0.66
CA GLY A 185 -26.14 28.73 0.71
C GLY A 185 -27.45 27.97 0.91
N ALA A 186 -27.85 27.08 0.01
CA ALA A 186 -28.97 26.18 0.29
C ALA A 186 -28.67 25.28 1.50
N THR A 187 -29.63 25.09 2.41
CA THR A 187 -29.46 24.24 3.60
C THR A 187 -29.69 22.76 3.30
N SER A 188 -30.54 22.48 2.32
CA SER A 188 -30.76 21.15 1.72
C SER A 188 -31.31 21.30 0.30
N VAL A 189 -31.23 20.23 -0.49
CA VAL A 189 -31.75 20.19 -1.87
C VAL A 189 -32.70 19.01 -2.04
N LEU A 190 -33.88 19.27 -2.59
CA LEU A 190 -34.86 18.25 -2.96
C LEU A 190 -35.04 18.24 -4.47
N PHE A 191 -34.51 17.21 -5.12
CA PHE A 191 -34.83 16.92 -6.50
C PHE A 191 -36.17 16.21 -6.59
N TYR A 192 -37.03 16.63 -7.51
CA TYR A 192 -38.32 15.98 -7.74
C TYR A 192 -38.46 15.55 -9.19
N ASP A 193 -39.17 14.43 -9.38
CA ASP A 193 -39.60 13.99 -10.71
C ASP A 193 -40.93 14.64 -11.07
N ASN A 194 -40.88 15.62 -11.96
CA ASN A 194 -42.05 16.32 -12.49
C ASN A 194 -42.77 15.58 -13.62
N TYR A 195 -42.09 14.68 -14.32
CA TYR A 195 -42.58 14.04 -15.54
C TYR A 195 -43.00 12.57 -15.36
N GLY A 196 -42.65 11.92 -14.25
CA GLY A 196 -42.91 10.50 -14.04
C GLY A 196 -41.99 9.64 -14.90
N GLY A 197 -40.69 9.93 -14.86
CA GLY A 197 -39.68 9.27 -15.68
C GLY A 197 -39.73 7.75 -15.51
N LYS A 198 -39.83 7.02 -16.63
CA LYS A 198 -39.86 5.55 -16.66
C LYS A 198 -38.62 4.93 -15.98
N PHE A 199 -37.51 5.68 -15.97
CA PHE A 199 -36.22 5.30 -15.42
C PHE A 199 -35.85 6.15 -14.19
N PHE A 200 -36.84 6.55 -13.38
CA PHE A 200 -36.58 7.28 -12.15
C PHE A 200 -35.54 6.52 -11.30
N PRO A 201 -34.54 7.20 -10.73
CA PRO A 201 -33.46 6.51 -10.06
C PRO A 201 -33.96 5.79 -8.81
N ALA A 202 -33.28 4.70 -8.45
CA ALA A 202 -33.52 3.98 -7.20
C ALA A 202 -32.35 4.22 -6.25
N TYR A 203 -32.63 4.14 -4.95
CA TYR A 203 -31.58 4.17 -3.93
C TYR A 203 -30.58 3.04 -4.15
N LYS A 204 -29.30 3.38 -4.20
CA LYS A 204 -28.19 2.43 -4.29
C LYS A 204 -27.32 2.54 -3.06
N LYS A 205 -27.06 1.41 -2.38
CA LYS A 205 -26.01 1.30 -1.38
C LYS A 205 -24.67 1.38 -2.14
N GLY A 206 -23.93 2.49 -2.02
CA GLY A 206 -22.72 2.67 -2.82
C GLY A 206 -21.88 3.88 -2.46
N VAL A 207 -20.66 3.89 -3.01
CA VAL A 207 -19.69 4.98 -2.85
C VAL A 207 -19.78 5.87 -4.08
N PHE A 208 -20.20 7.11 -3.90
CA PHE A 208 -20.02 8.15 -4.92
C PHE A 208 -18.53 8.42 -5.10
N ALA A 209 -18.03 8.32 -6.34
CA ALA A 209 -16.60 8.44 -6.64
C ALA A 209 -16.08 9.89 -6.54
N GLY A 210 -16.97 10.89 -6.52
CA GLY A 210 -16.62 12.30 -6.43
C GLY A 210 -16.64 12.86 -4.99
N GLU A 211 -16.38 14.16 -4.89
CA GLU A 211 -16.54 14.93 -3.65
C GLU A 211 -18.01 14.89 -3.18
N ARG A 212 -18.24 14.65 -1.90
CA ARG A 212 -19.58 14.67 -1.32
C ARG A 212 -19.95 16.06 -0.83
N LEU A 213 -21.22 16.40 -0.93
CA LEU A 213 -21.77 17.68 -0.48
C LEU A 213 -22.12 17.61 1.01
N ASN A 214 -21.76 18.66 1.74
CA ASN A 214 -22.00 18.80 3.18
C ASN A 214 -23.43 19.27 3.53
N ILE A 215 -24.39 19.06 2.62
CA ILE A 215 -25.80 19.36 2.82
C ILE A 215 -26.65 18.13 2.49
N PRO A 216 -27.83 17.94 3.11
CA PRO A 216 -28.74 16.89 2.72
C PRO A 216 -29.26 17.11 1.29
N VAL A 217 -29.10 16.11 0.44
CA VAL A 217 -29.70 16.09 -0.91
C VAL A 217 -30.59 14.85 -1.06
N LEU A 218 -31.85 15.04 -1.42
CA LEU A 218 -32.82 13.97 -1.64
C LEU A 218 -33.37 13.98 -3.07
N LEU A 219 -33.68 12.79 -3.57
CA LEU A 219 -34.54 12.58 -4.73
C LEU A 219 -35.93 12.17 -4.23
N VAL A 220 -36.96 12.81 -4.79
CA VAL A 220 -38.37 12.67 -4.40
C VAL A 220 -39.14 12.14 -5.60
N SER A 221 -39.89 11.06 -5.39
CA SER A 221 -40.65 10.41 -6.46
C SER A 221 -41.77 11.31 -7.01
N LYS A 222 -42.21 11.01 -8.24
CA LYS A 222 -43.36 11.67 -8.88
C LYS A 222 -44.62 11.67 -8.01
N LYS A 223 -44.89 10.55 -7.34
CA LYS A 223 -46.01 10.41 -6.39
C LYS A 223 -45.97 11.48 -5.31
N ILE A 224 -44.83 11.69 -4.68
CA ILE A 224 -44.68 12.68 -3.61
C ILE A 224 -44.70 14.11 -4.17
N TYR A 225 -44.11 14.33 -5.35
CA TYR A 225 -44.23 15.61 -6.04
C TYR A 225 -45.69 16.01 -6.26
N ASP A 226 -46.50 15.12 -6.85
CA ASP A 226 -47.90 15.42 -7.16
C ASP A 226 -48.75 15.69 -5.90
N LEU A 227 -48.49 14.95 -4.83
CA LEU A 227 -49.25 15.07 -3.57
C LEU A 227 -48.85 16.30 -2.75
N HIS A 228 -47.57 16.68 -2.74
CA HIS A 228 -47.05 17.63 -1.74
C HIS A 228 -46.34 18.85 -2.32
N ILE A 229 -45.88 18.83 -3.57
CA ILE A 229 -45.04 19.90 -4.15
C ILE A 229 -45.76 20.62 -5.30
N ALA A 230 -46.41 19.90 -6.23
CA ALA A 230 -46.93 20.46 -7.48
C ALA A 230 -47.89 21.64 -7.31
N ASN A 231 -48.67 21.65 -6.22
CA ASN A 231 -49.66 22.68 -5.93
C ASN A 231 -49.27 23.58 -4.73
N MET A 232 -48.00 23.55 -4.31
CA MET A 232 -47.53 24.32 -3.15
C MET A 232 -47.41 25.81 -3.50
N LYS A 233 -48.28 26.64 -2.92
CA LYS A 233 -48.32 28.11 -3.16
C LYS A 233 -47.80 28.95 -1.98
N VAL A 234 -47.60 28.32 -0.84
CA VAL A 234 -47.13 28.97 0.40
C VAL A 234 -46.02 28.11 1.00
N MET A 235 -45.14 28.76 1.76
CA MET A 235 -44.05 28.06 2.43
C MET A 235 -44.59 26.93 3.31
N GLN A 236 -44.02 25.74 3.16
CA GLN A 236 -44.38 24.56 3.95
C GLN A 236 -43.23 24.15 4.86
N PRO A 237 -43.51 23.68 6.08
CA PRO A 237 -42.47 23.12 6.94
C PRO A 237 -41.91 21.85 6.30
N ILE A 238 -40.60 21.70 6.40
CA ILE A 238 -39.85 20.52 6.00
C ILE A 238 -38.97 20.08 7.17
N LEU A 239 -38.94 18.77 7.38
CA LEU A 239 -37.97 18.10 8.23
C LEU A 239 -37.19 17.13 7.35
N VAL A 240 -35.89 17.32 7.26
CA VAL A 240 -34.93 16.36 6.74
C VAL A 240 -34.05 15.93 7.89
N ASN A 241 -33.93 14.63 8.11
CA ASN A 241 -32.97 14.04 9.03
C ASN A 241 -32.43 12.78 8.36
N ILE A 242 -31.32 12.92 7.65
CA ILE A 242 -30.64 11.81 6.98
C ILE A 242 -29.47 11.37 7.85
N VAL A 243 -29.65 10.24 8.52
CA VAL A 243 -28.67 9.65 9.42
C VAL A 243 -28.16 8.36 8.83
N TYR A 244 -26.84 8.21 8.81
CA TYR A 244 -26.18 6.99 8.37
C TYR A 244 -25.61 6.23 9.56
N LYS A 245 -25.86 4.92 9.61
CA LYS A 245 -25.20 4.01 10.52
C LYS A 245 -23.93 3.48 9.85
N LYS A 246 -22.79 3.60 10.53
CA LYS A 246 -21.52 3.02 10.09
C LYS A 246 -21.56 1.50 10.16
N LEU A 247 -21.08 0.86 9.10
CA LEU A 247 -20.93 -0.58 9.01
C LEU A 247 -19.46 -0.93 9.20
N TYR A 248 -19.19 -1.82 10.14
CA TYR A 248 -17.84 -2.27 10.44
C TYR A 248 -17.65 -3.71 9.99
N LYS A 249 -16.46 -3.99 9.45
CA LYS A 249 -15.92 -5.34 9.23
C LYS A 249 -14.64 -5.50 10.04
N SER A 250 -14.17 -6.73 10.13
CA SER A 250 -12.85 -7.04 10.71
C SER A 250 -12.00 -7.75 9.66
N GLY A 251 -10.70 -7.45 9.64
CA GLY A 251 -9.67 -8.19 8.92
C GLY A 251 -8.67 -8.78 9.92
N THR A 252 -7.81 -9.70 9.47
CA THR A 252 -6.79 -10.34 10.33
C THR A 252 -5.47 -10.50 9.60
N ASN A 253 -4.43 -9.80 10.03
CA ASN A 253 -3.08 -10.05 9.51
C ASN A 253 -2.53 -11.33 10.13
N VAL A 254 -1.82 -12.14 9.34
CA VAL A 254 -1.13 -13.36 9.82
C VAL A 254 0.37 -13.14 9.78
N MET A 255 1.04 -13.24 10.92
CA MET A 255 2.41 -12.76 11.12
C MET A 255 3.31 -13.79 11.81
N GLY A 256 4.40 -14.15 11.14
CA GLY A 256 5.41 -15.07 11.66
C GLY A 256 6.81 -14.48 11.58
N ILE A 257 7.68 -14.75 12.56
CA ILE A 257 9.02 -14.16 12.66
C ILE A 257 10.12 -15.23 12.73
N ILE A 258 11.22 -14.99 12.03
CA ILE A 258 12.54 -15.54 12.33
C ILE A 258 13.24 -14.56 13.26
N ASN A 259 13.30 -14.90 14.55
CA ASN A 259 14.00 -14.09 15.55
C ASN A 259 15.47 -14.52 15.64
N ASN A 260 16.38 -13.65 15.23
CA ASN A 260 17.83 -13.83 15.30
C ASN A 260 18.44 -13.02 16.47
N ASN A 261 17.63 -12.49 17.39
CA ASN A 261 18.01 -11.55 18.43
C ASN A 261 18.68 -10.27 17.89
N ALA A 262 18.30 -9.86 16.68
CA ALA A 262 18.79 -8.63 16.08
C ALA A 262 18.03 -7.39 16.62
N THR A 263 18.65 -6.22 16.51
CA THR A 263 18.05 -4.93 16.91
C THR A 263 17.01 -4.43 15.92
N GLN A 264 17.12 -4.82 14.65
CA GLN A 264 16.22 -4.40 13.58
C GLN A 264 15.62 -5.59 12.84
N THR A 265 14.44 -5.37 12.29
CA THR A 265 13.62 -6.37 11.60
C THR A 265 13.37 -5.97 10.15
N VAL A 266 13.49 -6.92 9.24
CA VAL A 266 13.07 -6.80 7.84
C VAL A 266 11.66 -7.35 7.72
N ILE A 267 10.78 -6.62 7.05
CA ILE A 267 9.43 -7.09 6.75
C ILE A 267 9.41 -7.68 5.34
N ILE A 268 8.86 -8.87 5.19
CA ILE A 268 8.56 -9.49 3.89
C ILE A 268 7.06 -9.80 3.89
N ALA A 269 6.31 -9.24 2.95
CA ALA A 269 4.86 -9.32 2.99
C ALA A 269 4.22 -9.63 1.63
N ALA A 270 2.97 -10.06 1.70
CA ALA A 270 2.02 -10.18 0.61
C ALA A 270 0.61 -10.06 1.21
N HIS A 271 -0.38 -9.56 0.48
CA HIS A 271 -1.77 -9.70 0.94
C HIS A 271 -2.33 -11.06 0.56
N TYR A 272 -3.32 -11.52 1.31
CA TYR A 272 -3.93 -12.83 1.09
C TYR A 272 -5.45 -12.78 0.88
N ASP A 273 -6.09 -11.62 1.07
CA ASP A 273 -7.46 -11.39 0.65
C ASP A 273 -7.54 -11.24 -0.89
N HIS A 274 -8.75 -11.40 -1.42
CA HIS A 274 -9.09 -11.04 -2.79
C HIS A 274 -10.58 -10.66 -2.88
N LEU A 275 -11.17 -10.67 -4.08
CA LEU A 275 -12.46 -10.02 -4.36
C LEU A 275 -13.71 -10.83 -3.98
N GLY A 276 -13.58 -12.10 -3.62
CA GLY A 276 -14.74 -12.96 -3.32
C GLY A 276 -15.48 -13.40 -4.59
N ASN A 277 -16.82 -13.33 -4.56
CA ASN A 277 -17.64 -13.66 -5.72
C ASN A 277 -18.09 -12.39 -6.47
N GLY A 278 -18.49 -12.51 -7.73
CA GLY A 278 -18.90 -11.38 -8.60
C GLY A 278 -20.04 -10.49 -8.07
N THR A 279 -20.68 -10.85 -6.96
CA THR A 279 -21.68 -10.03 -6.25
C THR A 279 -21.14 -9.21 -5.09
N ASP A 280 -19.90 -9.46 -4.63
CA ASP A 280 -19.41 -8.99 -3.34
C ASP A 280 -18.48 -7.77 -3.43
N PHE A 281 -17.82 -7.58 -4.58
CA PHE A 281 -16.92 -6.46 -4.90
C PHE A 281 -17.37 -5.73 -6.17
N PHE A 282 -16.72 -4.61 -6.53
CA PHE A 282 -17.10 -3.60 -7.55
C PHE A 282 -17.37 -4.08 -9.01
N ASP A 283 -17.64 -5.36 -9.26
CA ASP A 283 -18.09 -5.82 -10.56
C ASP A 283 -19.56 -5.45 -10.80
N THR A 284 -19.74 -4.29 -11.43
CA THR A 284 -21.04 -3.83 -11.96
C THR A 284 -21.27 -4.31 -13.40
N LYS A 285 -20.34 -5.08 -13.98
CA LYS A 285 -20.34 -5.51 -15.38
C LYS A 285 -20.76 -6.97 -15.56
N SER A 286 -20.50 -7.83 -14.58
CA SER A 286 -20.80 -9.24 -14.64
C SER A 286 -21.87 -9.62 -13.62
N ASN A 287 -23.10 -9.87 -14.07
CA ASN A 287 -24.12 -10.59 -13.29
C ASN A 287 -23.74 -12.07 -13.04
N SER A 288 -22.45 -12.44 -13.07
CA SER A 288 -22.00 -13.81 -12.88
C SER A 288 -21.76 -14.10 -11.40
N LYS A 289 -22.15 -15.31 -10.97
CA LYS A 289 -21.77 -15.89 -9.67
C LYS A 289 -20.33 -16.43 -9.69
N ALA A 290 -19.47 -15.89 -10.55
CA ALA A 290 -18.11 -16.40 -10.68
C ALA A 290 -17.30 -16.09 -9.41
N ILE A 291 -16.43 -17.02 -9.03
CA ILE A 291 -15.50 -16.87 -7.92
C ILE A 291 -14.23 -16.22 -8.48
N TYR A 292 -13.73 -15.20 -7.80
CA TYR A 292 -12.49 -14.52 -8.14
C TYR A 292 -11.42 -15.19 -7.28
N ASN A 293 -10.78 -16.21 -7.83
CA ASN A 293 -9.86 -17.08 -7.09
C ASN A 293 -8.53 -16.39 -6.78
N GLY A 294 -8.13 -15.35 -7.49
CA GLY A 294 -6.96 -14.54 -7.11
C GLY A 294 -5.68 -15.36 -7.07
N ALA A 295 -5.43 -16.18 -8.10
CA ALA A 295 -4.27 -17.06 -8.13
C ALA A 295 -2.97 -16.28 -8.28
N ASN A 296 -2.93 -15.31 -9.20
CA ASN A 296 -1.85 -14.36 -9.30
C ASN A 296 -1.99 -13.28 -8.23
N ASP A 297 -3.22 -12.78 -8.01
CA ASP A 297 -3.56 -11.68 -7.12
C ASP A 297 -4.36 -12.14 -5.88
N ASN A 298 -3.73 -12.50 -4.75
CA ASN A 298 -2.30 -12.54 -4.55
C ASN A 298 -1.82 -13.84 -3.88
N ALA A 299 -2.44 -14.98 -4.23
CA ALA A 299 -1.96 -16.29 -3.78
C ALA A 299 -0.50 -16.55 -4.21
N SER A 300 -0.09 -16.03 -5.38
CA SER A 300 1.29 -16.12 -5.87
C SER A 300 2.30 -15.41 -4.93
N GLY A 301 1.99 -14.20 -4.45
CA GLY A 301 2.82 -13.45 -3.52
C GLY A 301 2.92 -14.13 -2.16
N VAL A 302 1.81 -14.66 -1.63
CA VAL A 302 1.79 -15.41 -0.37
C VAL A 302 2.64 -16.67 -0.46
N ALA A 303 2.52 -17.44 -1.55
CA ALA A 303 3.32 -18.64 -1.76
C ALA A 303 4.81 -18.30 -1.90
N ALA A 304 5.16 -17.24 -2.63
CA ALA A 304 6.53 -16.75 -2.74
C ALA A 304 7.10 -16.30 -1.39
N MET A 305 6.31 -15.59 -0.57
CA MET A 305 6.69 -15.19 0.78
C MET A 305 6.99 -16.40 1.68
N LEU A 306 6.14 -17.43 1.64
CA LEU A 306 6.34 -18.66 2.43
C LEU A 306 7.57 -19.46 1.96
N ALA A 307 7.80 -19.54 0.64
CA ALA A 307 8.99 -20.18 0.08
C ALA A 307 10.27 -19.42 0.48
N LEU A 308 10.24 -18.09 0.42
CA LEU A 308 11.33 -17.23 0.86
C LEU A 308 11.59 -17.38 2.36
N ALA A 309 10.55 -17.48 3.19
CA ALA A 309 10.68 -17.76 4.62
C ALA A 309 11.40 -19.08 4.88
N ASN A 310 11.05 -20.13 4.14
CA ASN A 310 11.69 -21.43 4.25
C ASN A 310 13.18 -21.38 3.87
N LYS A 311 13.54 -20.71 2.76
CA LYS A 311 14.94 -20.54 2.36
C LYS A 311 15.72 -19.69 3.36
N LEU A 312 15.17 -18.57 3.81
CA LEU A 312 15.81 -17.71 4.81
C LEU A 312 16.02 -18.46 6.12
N LYS A 313 15.06 -19.26 6.60
CA LYS A 313 15.21 -20.01 7.86
C LYS A 313 16.48 -20.87 7.90
N GLN A 314 16.92 -21.38 6.75
CA GLN A 314 18.09 -22.25 6.62
C GLN A 314 19.44 -21.51 6.57
N GLN A 315 19.45 -20.18 6.42
CA GLN A 315 20.69 -19.42 6.29
C GLN A 315 21.29 -19.03 7.66
N PRO A 316 22.59 -19.21 7.90
CA PRO A 316 23.24 -18.74 9.13
C PRO A 316 23.58 -17.24 9.06
N GLY A 317 23.93 -16.64 10.20
CA GLY A 317 24.66 -15.35 10.25
C GLY A 317 23.89 -14.09 9.84
N LYS A 318 22.59 -14.03 10.12
CA LYS A 318 21.72 -12.91 9.71
C LYS A 318 21.85 -11.69 10.62
N LYS A 319 21.98 -10.49 10.04
CA LYS A 319 22.02 -9.19 10.72
C LYS A 319 20.66 -8.75 11.25
N TYR A 320 19.58 -9.18 10.59
CA TYR A 320 18.21 -8.76 10.90
C TYR A 320 17.35 -9.90 11.44
N ASN A 321 16.29 -9.56 12.16
CA ASN A 321 15.13 -10.44 12.29
C ASN A 321 14.31 -10.38 10.99
N TYR A 322 13.51 -11.40 10.69
CA TYR A 322 12.66 -11.42 9.50
C TYR A 322 11.21 -11.66 9.88
N LEU A 323 10.37 -10.64 9.69
CA LEU A 323 8.94 -10.69 9.94
C LEU A 323 8.21 -10.92 8.61
N PHE A 324 7.49 -12.02 8.53
CA PHE A 324 6.64 -12.39 7.40
C PHE A 324 5.20 -12.03 7.72
N ILE A 325 4.55 -11.24 6.86
CA ILE A 325 3.17 -10.78 7.08
C ILE A 325 2.31 -11.09 5.87
N ALA A 326 1.26 -11.89 6.08
CA ALA A 326 0.14 -11.96 5.17
C ALA A 326 -0.90 -10.90 5.57
N PHE A 327 -1.05 -9.84 4.78
CA PHE A 327 -1.99 -8.75 5.05
C PHE A 327 -3.41 -9.10 4.61
N SER A 328 -4.38 -8.69 5.43
CA SER A 328 -5.81 -8.77 5.13
C SER A 328 -6.31 -7.39 4.69
N ALA A 329 -7.38 -7.35 3.91
CA ALA A 329 -8.04 -6.11 3.48
C ALA A 329 -7.18 -5.17 2.64
N GLU A 330 -6.30 -5.73 1.79
CA GLU A 330 -5.55 -4.94 0.81
C GLU A 330 -6.49 -4.37 -0.25
N GLU A 331 -7.43 -5.20 -0.73
CA GLU A 331 -8.40 -4.83 -1.76
C GLU A 331 -9.33 -3.70 -1.32
N TYR A 332 -9.53 -3.57 0.00
CA TYR A 332 -10.27 -2.47 0.62
C TYR A 332 -9.43 -1.19 0.83
N GLY A 333 -8.24 -1.12 0.25
CA GLY A 333 -7.34 0.03 0.30
C GLY A 333 -6.24 -0.10 1.35
N MET A 334 -5.53 -1.24 1.36
CA MET A 334 -4.34 -1.50 2.20
C MET A 334 -4.64 -1.39 3.71
N LEU A 335 -5.85 -1.80 4.13
CA LEU A 335 -6.30 -1.57 5.51
C LEU A 335 -5.53 -2.44 6.51
N GLY A 336 -5.07 -3.63 6.14
CA GLY A 336 -4.26 -4.49 6.99
C GLY A 336 -2.87 -3.93 7.27
N SER A 337 -2.15 -3.50 6.23
CA SER A 337 -0.84 -2.86 6.40
C SER A 337 -0.95 -1.51 7.12
N ARG A 338 -2.00 -0.74 6.85
CA ARG A 338 -2.30 0.50 7.58
C ARG A 338 -2.56 0.23 9.07
N ALA A 339 -3.40 -0.75 9.39
CA ALA A 339 -3.68 -1.14 10.77
C ALA A 339 -2.42 -1.64 11.51
N PHE A 340 -1.46 -2.23 10.80
CA PHE A 340 -0.17 -2.64 11.37
C PHE A 340 0.71 -1.44 11.73
N VAL A 341 0.85 -0.44 10.84
CA VAL A 341 1.69 0.74 11.11
C VAL A 341 1.03 1.74 12.07
N ASP A 342 -0.30 1.79 12.11
CA ASP A 342 -1.07 2.66 13.02
C ASP A 342 -1.22 2.05 14.43
N ALA A 343 -0.74 0.81 14.65
CA ALA A 343 -0.84 0.14 15.93
C ALA A 343 0.00 0.81 17.03
N SER A 344 -0.50 0.82 18.27
CA SER A 344 0.17 1.48 19.40
C SER A 344 1.50 0.87 19.81
N ASP A 345 1.76 -0.39 19.45
CA ASP A 345 3.02 -1.10 19.70
C ASP A 345 3.98 -1.06 18.49
N PHE A 346 3.58 -0.40 17.39
CA PHE A 346 4.44 -0.23 16.23
C PHE A 346 5.52 0.83 16.53
N SER A 347 6.77 0.47 16.26
CA SER A 347 7.90 1.39 16.33
C SER A 347 8.71 1.32 15.05
N LYS A 348 8.72 2.41 14.27
CA LYS A 348 9.44 2.47 13.00
C LYS A 348 10.94 2.12 13.16
N SER A 349 11.56 2.54 14.26
CA SER A 349 13.00 2.30 14.49
C SER A 349 13.36 0.81 14.66
N ALA A 350 12.38 -0.04 14.98
CA ALA A 350 12.56 -1.49 15.06
C ALA A 350 12.67 -2.15 13.68
N PHE A 351 12.38 -1.44 12.59
CA PHE A 351 12.36 -1.98 11.24
C PHE A 351 13.42 -1.34 10.34
N ALA A 352 14.10 -2.17 9.55
CA ALA A 352 15.14 -1.71 8.63
C ALA A 352 14.54 -1.32 7.27
N TYR A 353 13.69 -2.19 6.71
CA TYR A 353 13.02 -2.00 5.43
C TYR A 353 11.90 -3.04 5.24
N MET A 354 11.09 -2.85 4.21
CA MET A 354 10.00 -3.75 3.84
C MET A 354 10.10 -4.18 2.37
N ILE A 355 9.83 -5.46 2.10
CA ILE A 355 9.69 -6.04 0.77
C ILE A 355 8.25 -6.54 0.62
N ASN A 356 7.53 -6.08 -0.39
CA ASN A 356 6.21 -6.57 -0.76
C ASN A 356 6.29 -7.49 -1.99
N LEU A 357 5.50 -8.55 -2.00
CA LEU A 357 5.33 -9.46 -3.13
C LEU A 357 3.86 -9.41 -3.55
N ASN A 358 3.59 -8.84 -4.73
CA ASN A 358 2.24 -8.73 -5.26
C ASN A 358 2.20 -9.12 -6.74
N MET A 359 1.38 -10.12 -7.09
CA MET A 359 1.23 -10.63 -8.45
C MET A 359 2.57 -11.03 -9.06
N VAL A 360 3.22 -12.07 -8.51
CA VAL A 360 4.54 -12.54 -8.94
C VAL A 360 4.48 -13.81 -9.81
N GLY A 361 3.27 -14.20 -10.24
CA GLY A 361 3.00 -15.48 -10.87
C GLY A 361 2.81 -15.46 -12.38
N ARG A 362 2.58 -14.31 -13.01
CA ARG A 362 2.25 -14.26 -14.44
C ARG A 362 3.19 -13.39 -15.26
N PHE A 363 3.98 -14.01 -16.12
CA PHE A 363 4.94 -13.32 -16.97
C PHE A 363 4.45 -13.27 -18.42
N ALA A 364 4.84 -12.23 -19.16
CA ALA A 364 4.59 -12.17 -20.59
C ALA A 364 5.27 -13.32 -21.33
N ALA A 365 4.62 -13.86 -22.37
CA ALA A 365 5.04 -15.07 -23.08
C ALA A 365 6.40 -14.96 -23.78
N ILE A 366 6.79 -13.75 -24.20
CA ILE A 366 8.01 -13.52 -24.99
C ILE A 366 9.18 -13.10 -24.09
N ASN A 367 8.97 -12.11 -23.22
CA ASN A 367 9.99 -11.59 -22.32
C ASN A 367 9.45 -11.59 -20.89
N ARG A 368 10.14 -12.30 -19.99
CA ARG A 368 9.83 -12.24 -18.55
C ARG A 368 10.36 -10.93 -17.98
N TYR A 369 9.45 -10.08 -17.49
CA TYR A 369 9.80 -8.88 -16.76
C TYR A 369 9.51 -9.08 -15.28
N LEU A 370 10.38 -8.54 -14.42
CA LEU A 370 10.06 -8.33 -13.01
C LEU A 370 10.10 -6.83 -12.75
N TRP A 371 8.95 -6.30 -12.39
CA TRP A 371 8.80 -4.92 -11.97
C TRP A 371 9.24 -4.81 -10.52
N VAL A 372 10.06 -3.80 -10.25
CA VAL A 372 10.57 -3.50 -8.92
C VAL A 372 10.23 -2.05 -8.64
N ASN A 373 9.24 -1.85 -7.79
CA ASN A 373 8.80 -0.54 -7.36
C ASN A 373 9.41 -0.16 -6.01
N GLY A 374 9.42 1.13 -5.69
CA GLY A 374 10.00 1.67 -4.46
C GLY A 374 11.53 1.81 -4.51
N VAL A 375 12.18 1.64 -5.66
CA VAL A 375 13.65 1.74 -5.78
C VAL A 375 14.14 3.15 -5.43
N GLY A 376 13.30 4.18 -5.64
CA GLY A 376 13.58 5.54 -5.20
C GLY A 376 13.52 5.76 -3.68
N SER A 377 13.15 4.77 -2.87
CA SER A 377 12.99 4.90 -1.42
C SER A 377 14.30 4.78 -0.61
N SER A 378 15.39 4.33 -1.23
CA SER A 378 16.71 4.26 -0.60
C SER A 378 17.82 4.15 -1.65
N LEU A 379 18.96 4.78 -1.39
CA LEU A 379 20.16 4.66 -2.22
C LEU A 379 20.82 3.27 -2.12
N SER A 380 20.49 2.47 -1.11
CA SER A 380 21.04 1.12 -0.90
C SER A 380 20.53 0.09 -1.91
N TRP A 381 19.42 0.37 -2.61
CA TRP A 381 18.80 -0.61 -3.52
C TRP A 381 19.61 -0.88 -4.78
N ASN A 382 20.12 0.15 -5.45
CA ASN A 382 20.90 -0.05 -6.68
C ASN A 382 22.14 -0.92 -6.48
N PRO A 383 22.95 -0.69 -5.43
CA PRO A 383 24.02 -1.62 -5.05
C PRO A 383 23.49 -3.03 -4.76
N ALA A 384 22.37 -3.17 -4.05
CA ALA A 384 21.81 -4.47 -3.69
C ALA A 384 21.42 -5.33 -4.90
N PHE A 385 21.06 -4.73 -6.04
CA PHE A 385 20.73 -5.45 -7.26
C PHE A 385 21.96 -5.93 -8.05
N THR A 386 23.17 -5.48 -7.70
CA THR A 386 24.36 -5.69 -8.50
C THR A 386 24.88 -7.12 -8.33
N GLY A 387 25.15 -7.81 -9.44
CA GLY A 387 25.70 -9.17 -9.44
C GLY A 387 24.69 -10.29 -9.15
N ILE A 388 23.43 -9.97 -8.86
CA ILE A 388 22.37 -10.97 -8.73
C ILE A 388 21.94 -11.41 -10.13
N LYS A 389 22.17 -12.70 -10.44
CA LYS A 389 21.69 -13.29 -11.69
C LYS A 389 20.16 -13.34 -11.67
N SER A 390 19.57 -12.98 -12.79
CA SER A 390 18.13 -12.94 -12.96
C SER A 390 17.76 -13.62 -14.28
N ASN A 391 16.67 -14.40 -14.26
CA ASN A 391 16.08 -14.98 -15.46
C ASN A 391 14.98 -14.11 -16.09
N PHE A 392 14.82 -12.88 -15.59
CA PHE A 392 13.90 -11.86 -16.07
C PHE A 392 14.64 -10.53 -16.30
N LYS A 393 14.08 -9.69 -17.17
CA LYS A 393 14.51 -8.31 -17.33
C LYS A 393 13.87 -7.47 -16.22
N LEU A 394 14.70 -6.79 -15.43
CA LEU A 394 14.23 -5.89 -14.39
C LEU A 394 13.68 -4.61 -15.00
N ILE A 395 12.48 -4.22 -14.58
CA ILE A 395 11.93 -2.89 -14.79
C ILE A 395 11.88 -2.23 -13.42
N LYS A 396 12.72 -1.24 -13.20
CA LYS A 396 12.82 -0.53 -11.91
C LYS A 396 12.16 0.82 -12.05
N ASP A 397 11.30 1.17 -11.10
CA ASP A 397 10.82 2.53 -11.02
C ASP A 397 11.96 3.47 -10.58
N SER A 398 11.92 4.71 -11.05
CA SER A 398 12.76 5.77 -10.49
C SER A 398 12.00 6.48 -9.36
N ALA A 399 10.70 6.74 -9.58
CA ALA A 399 9.77 7.29 -8.60
C ALA A 399 9.24 6.19 -7.69
N ALA A 400 9.05 6.44 -6.40
CA ALA A 400 8.40 5.49 -5.50
C ALA A 400 6.90 5.34 -5.81
N ALA A 401 6.59 4.70 -6.93
CA ALA A 401 5.23 4.37 -7.33
C ALA A 401 4.79 3.16 -6.50
N VAL A 402 4.39 3.46 -5.26
CA VAL A 402 3.84 2.50 -4.30
C VAL A 402 2.32 2.50 -4.42
N SER A 403 1.73 1.33 -4.61
CA SER A 403 0.29 1.17 -4.87
C SER A 403 -0.35 -0.02 -4.16
N SER A 404 0.44 -0.80 -3.41
CA SER A 404 -0.03 -1.91 -2.57
C SER A 404 0.46 -1.70 -1.14
N ASP A 405 0.51 -2.75 -0.31
CA ASP A 405 0.81 -2.68 1.13
C ASP A 405 2.10 -1.94 1.49
N GLU A 406 3.10 -1.91 0.61
CA GLU A 406 4.31 -1.11 0.81
C GLU A 406 4.03 0.39 0.97
N SER A 407 2.91 0.88 0.45
CA SER A 407 2.49 2.28 0.55
C SER A 407 2.33 2.73 1.99
N SER A 408 1.83 1.85 2.87
CA SER A 408 1.67 2.14 4.30
C SER A 408 3.01 2.39 4.99
N PHE A 409 4.06 1.68 4.57
CA PHE A 409 5.41 1.81 5.09
C PHE A 409 6.18 2.98 4.46
N TYR A 410 6.00 3.21 3.15
CA TYR A 410 6.59 4.36 2.46
C TYR A 410 6.13 5.69 3.09
N LYS A 411 4.83 5.82 3.40
CA LYS A 411 4.23 7.02 4.00
C LYS A 411 4.84 7.42 5.35
N ILE A 412 5.33 6.46 6.13
CA ILE A 412 5.99 6.72 7.41
C ILE A 412 7.52 6.87 7.28
N GLY A 413 8.04 6.84 6.05
CA GLY A 413 9.46 6.97 5.76
C GLY A 413 10.27 5.73 6.13
N LEU A 414 9.76 4.54 5.82
CA LEU A 414 10.52 3.30 5.84
C LEU A 414 10.94 2.94 4.40
N PRO A 415 12.19 2.52 4.14
CA PRO A 415 12.59 2.03 2.82
C PRO A 415 11.75 0.82 2.40
N VAL A 416 11.31 0.80 1.15
CA VAL A 416 10.46 -0.27 0.61
C VAL A 416 10.92 -0.74 -0.77
N LEU A 417 10.68 -2.01 -1.06
CA LEU A 417 10.64 -2.55 -2.40
C LEU A 417 9.33 -3.31 -2.60
N SER A 418 8.77 -3.27 -3.80
CA SER A 418 7.63 -4.10 -4.19
C SER A 418 7.94 -4.81 -5.49
N PHE A 419 7.68 -6.11 -5.55
CA PHE A 419 7.96 -6.96 -6.71
C PHE A 419 6.67 -7.47 -7.33
N SER A 420 6.53 -7.30 -8.65
CA SER A 420 5.41 -7.85 -9.43
C SER A 420 5.84 -8.29 -10.83
N SER A 421 5.15 -9.25 -11.42
CA SER A 421 5.38 -9.70 -12.78
C SER A 421 4.80 -8.75 -13.84
N GLY A 422 4.20 -7.63 -13.41
CA GLY A 422 3.72 -6.54 -14.27
C GLY A 422 2.22 -6.61 -14.60
N PRO A 423 1.77 -5.90 -15.65
CA PRO A 423 0.37 -5.89 -16.05
C PRO A 423 -0.17 -7.29 -16.39
N ASP A 424 -1.37 -7.59 -15.89
CA ASP A 424 -2.04 -8.88 -16.08
C ASP A 424 -3.43 -8.67 -16.72
N PRO A 425 -3.73 -9.27 -17.88
CA PRO A 425 -5.07 -9.18 -18.49
C PRO A 425 -6.17 -9.88 -17.69
N ASN A 426 -5.82 -10.75 -16.74
CA ASN A 426 -6.78 -11.39 -15.83
C ASN A 426 -6.91 -10.67 -14.49
N TYR A 427 -6.23 -9.52 -14.30
CA TYR A 427 -6.31 -8.74 -13.07
C TYR A 427 -7.77 -8.41 -12.71
N HIS A 428 -8.16 -8.74 -11.47
CA HIS A 428 -9.52 -8.58 -10.97
C HIS A 428 -10.59 -9.24 -11.86
N GLN A 429 -10.28 -10.40 -12.44
CA GLN A 429 -11.20 -11.21 -13.23
C GLN A 429 -11.30 -12.61 -12.63
N ALA A 430 -12.44 -13.29 -12.85
CA ALA A 430 -12.58 -14.70 -12.50
C ALA A 430 -11.59 -15.62 -13.26
N SER A 431 -10.95 -15.12 -14.32
CA SER A 431 -9.88 -15.82 -15.04
C SER A 431 -8.52 -15.77 -14.34
N ASP A 432 -8.37 -15.01 -13.23
CA ASP A 432 -7.17 -15.09 -12.39
C ASP A 432 -7.18 -16.39 -11.57
N ASP A 433 -6.77 -17.46 -12.24
CA ASP A 433 -6.81 -18.83 -11.74
C ASP A 433 -5.49 -19.57 -12.01
N VAL A 434 -5.26 -20.67 -11.30
CA VAL A 434 -4.00 -21.44 -11.27
C VAL A 434 -3.43 -21.76 -12.65
N PRO A 435 -4.22 -22.17 -13.67
CA PRO A 435 -3.68 -22.48 -15.00
C PRO A 435 -2.98 -21.31 -15.70
N SER A 436 -3.20 -20.08 -15.24
CA SER A 436 -2.57 -18.88 -15.81
C SER A 436 -1.14 -18.64 -15.30
N LEU A 437 -0.69 -19.36 -14.27
CA LEU A 437 0.57 -19.07 -13.58
C LEU A 437 1.78 -19.79 -14.15
N ASN A 438 2.94 -19.15 -13.97
CA ASN A 438 4.26 -19.68 -14.29
C ASN A 438 5.04 -19.95 -12.99
N PHE A 439 4.92 -21.17 -12.47
CA PHE A 439 5.55 -21.60 -11.21
C PHE A 439 7.08 -21.49 -11.21
N ILE A 440 7.73 -21.78 -12.34
CA ILE A 440 9.18 -21.59 -12.50
C ILE A 440 9.54 -20.11 -12.34
N GLY A 441 8.74 -19.23 -12.92
CA GLY A 441 8.88 -17.78 -12.76
C GLY A 441 8.71 -17.33 -11.31
N ILE A 442 7.75 -17.89 -10.57
CA ILE A 442 7.57 -17.61 -9.13
C ILE A 442 8.82 -18.04 -8.34
N ARG A 443 9.35 -19.23 -8.58
CA ARG A 443 10.61 -19.67 -7.94
C ARG A 443 11.77 -18.74 -8.29
N ASP A 444 11.92 -18.35 -9.56
CA ASP A 444 12.96 -17.42 -9.99
C ASP A 444 12.84 -16.06 -9.25
N VAL A 445 11.62 -15.58 -8.97
CA VAL A 445 11.39 -14.39 -8.14
C VAL A 445 11.82 -14.63 -6.69
N VAL A 446 11.46 -15.77 -6.09
CA VAL A 446 11.87 -16.15 -4.73
C VAL A 446 13.40 -16.13 -4.60
N ASP A 447 14.12 -16.75 -5.54
CA ASP A 447 15.58 -16.81 -5.52
C ASP A 447 16.21 -15.42 -5.73
N TYR A 448 15.61 -14.57 -6.56
CA TYR A 448 16.09 -13.21 -6.76
C TYR A 448 15.89 -12.33 -5.52
N VAL A 449 14.70 -12.36 -4.91
CA VAL A 449 14.41 -11.60 -3.69
C VAL A 449 15.26 -12.09 -2.52
N LEU A 450 15.56 -13.39 -2.46
CA LEU A 450 16.54 -13.94 -1.52
C LEU A 450 17.93 -13.32 -1.76
N GLY A 451 18.39 -13.26 -3.01
CA GLY A 451 19.65 -12.61 -3.37
C GLY A 451 19.69 -11.13 -2.96
N VAL A 452 18.60 -10.39 -3.18
CA VAL A 452 18.49 -8.98 -2.75
C VAL A 452 18.59 -8.88 -1.24
N THR A 453 17.89 -9.75 -0.52
CA THR A 453 17.91 -9.80 0.94
C THR A 453 19.33 -10.08 1.46
N GLN A 454 20.05 -11.04 0.87
CA GLN A 454 21.44 -11.34 1.21
C GLN A 454 22.40 -10.18 0.88
N ALA A 455 22.19 -9.49 -0.24
CA ALA A 455 22.99 -8.31 -0.58
C ALA A 455 22.78 -7.17 0.44
N MET A 456 21.60 -7.10 1.06
CA MET A 456 21.29 -6.13 2.11
C MET A 456 21.83 -6.50 3.49
N GLU A 457 22.05 -7.80 3.77
CA GLU A 457 22.76 -8.25 4.97
C GLU A 457 24.19 -7.71 5.02
N ALA A 458 24.84 -7.59 3.85
CA ALA A 458 26.20 -7.09 3.71
C ALA A 458 26.32 -5.54 3.73
N GLN A 459 25.20 -4.83 3.69
CA GLN A 459 25.17 -3.37 3.62
C GLN A 459 24.86 -2.72 4.99
N PRO A 460 25.20 -1.43 5.17
CA PRO A 460 24.64 -0.63 6.24
C PRO A 460 23.11 -0.66 6.19
N THR A 461 22.46 -0.42 7.34
CA THR A 461 21.00 -0.33 7.37
C THR A 461 20.54 0.78 6.42
N PRO A 462 19.58 0.51 5.51
CA PRO A 462 19.16 1.49 4.52
C PRO A 462 18.49 2.68 5.19
N LEU A 463 18.81 3.88 4.69
CA LEU A 463 18.11 5.11 5.04
C LEU A 463 17.01 5.39 4.02
N PHE A 464 15.91 5.96 4.49
CA PHE A 464 14.81 6.40 3.63
C PHE A 464 15.19 7.66 2.85
N ALA A 465 14.84 7.68 1.56
CA ALA A 465 14.98 8.82 0.67
C ALA A 465 13.67 9.03 -0.12
N THR A 466 13.35 10.27 -0.47
CA THR A 466 12.24 10.57 -1.38
C THR A 466 12.69 10.51 -2.84
N TYR A 467 11.76 10.36 -3.78
CA TYR A 467 12.10 10.30 -5.21
C TYR A 467 12.86 11.54 -5.70
N GLN A 468 12.45 12.74 -5.26
CA GLN A 468 13.15 13.97 -5.63
C GLN A 468 14.59 13.95 -5.10
N ALA A 469 14.80 13.48 -3.86
CA ALA A 469 16.12 13.31 -3.27
C ALA A 469 17.01 12.32 -4.05
N THR A 470 16.46 11.19 -4.50
CA THR A 470 17.24 10.18 -5.26
C THR A 470 17.58 10.63 -6.67
N LYS A 471 16.69 11.37 -7.35
CA LYS A 471 16.94 11.94 -8.67
C LYS A 471 18.05 13.00 -8.64
N ILE A 472 18.05 13.89 -7.64
CA ILE A 472 19.09 14.92 -7.48
C ILE A 472 20.47 14.28 -7.31
N VAL A 473 20.59 13.27 -6.45
CA VAL A 473 21.87 12.57 -6.22
C VAL A 473 22.37 11.86 -7.48
N GLN A 474 21.48 11.29 -8.30
CA GLN A 474 21.86 10.62 -9.56
C GLN A 474 22.27 11.60 -10.67
N GLU A 475 21.62 12.76 -10.79
CA GLU A 475 21.98 13.77 -11.79
C GLU A 475 23.24 14.58 -11.39
N GLU A 476 23.59 14.61 -10.10
CA GLU A 476 24.74 15.35 -9.56
C GLU A 476 26.06 14.57 -9.55
N SER A 477 26.15 13.39 -10.18
CA SER A 477 27.35 12.52 -10.17
C SER A 477 28.59 13.07 -10.90
N GLY A 478 28.70 14.41 -11.05
CA GLY A 478 29.86 15.13 -11.56
C GLY A 478 30.17 16.47 -10.87
N LYS A 479 29.47 16.86 -9.80
CA LYS A 479 29.73 18.10 -9.02
C LYS A 479 29.58 17.84 -7.51
N VAL A 480 30.17 18.70 -6.66
CA VAL A 480 30.15 18.51 -5.20
C VAL A 480 28.74 18.46 -4.63
N ASN A 481 28.51 17.51 -3.72
CA ASN A 481 27.22 17.30 -3.10
C ASN A 481 27.20 17.89 -1.69
N PHE A 482 26.34 18.87 -1.45
CA PHE A 482 26.21 19.52 -0.14
C PHE A 482 25.53 18.61 0.90
N GLY A 483 24.73 17.63 0.47
CA GLY A 483 24.04 16.70 1.37
C GLY A 483 22.72 17.18 1.96
N VAL A 484 22.21 18.32 1.48
CA VAL A 484 20.91 18.88 1.89
C VAL A 484 19.82 18.40 0.93
N LEU A 485 18.72 17.92 1.48
CA LEU A 485 17.47 17.65 0.76
C LEU A 485 16.53 18.85 0.94
N PRO A 486 16.26 19.62 -0.12
CA PRO A 486 15.42 20.82 -0.05
C PRO A 486 13.92 20.51 0.14
N ASP A 487 13.22 21.34 0.90
CA ASP A 487 11.75 21.41 0.92
C ASP A 487 11.29 22.23 -0.30
N TYR A 488 10.92 21.55 -1.38
CA TYR A 488 10.48 22.19 -2.64
C TYR A 488 9.14 22.94 -2.53
N ASN A 489 8.40 22.74 -1.44
CA ASN A 489 7.13 23.42 -1.20
C ASN A 489 7.29 24.65 -0.29
N PHE A 490 8.51 24.93 0.17
CA PHE A 490 8.82 26.12 0.95
C PHE A 490 8.73 27.38 0.08
N LYS A 491 7.90 28.35 0.49
CA LYS A 491 7.56 29.55 -0.30
C LYS A 491 8.17 30.86 0.23
N ASP A 492 9.02 30.79 1.25
CA ASP A 492 9.68 31.95 1.85
C ASP A 492 11.15 32.01 1.38
N VAL A 493 11.85 33.08 1.73
CA VAL A 493 13.23 33.33 1.30
C VAL A 493 14.18 32.28 1.88
N GLY A 494 14.91 31.61 0.99
CA GLY A 494 15.93 30.62 1.34
C GLY A 494 15.55 29.20 0.95
N VAL A 495 16.40 28.25 1.31
CA VAL A 495 16.13 26.82 1.11
C VAL A 495 15.97 26.15 2.45
N LYS A 496 14.74 25.71 2.74
CA LYS A 496 14.45 24.91 3.94
C LYS A 496 14.95 23.47 3.75
N VAL A 497 15.63 22.96 4.76
CA VAL A 497 16.16 21.60 4.83
C VAL A 497 15.02 20.66 5.22
N ASP A 498 14.52 19.89 4.25
CA ASP A 498 13.52 18.84 4.50
C ASP A 498 14.16 17.53 5.00
N GLY A 499 15.43 17.32 4.64
CA GLY A 499 16.22 16.18 5.10
C GLY A 499 17.71 16.37 4.84
N LEU A 500 18.52 15.48 5.40
CA LEU A 500 19.97 15.49 5.27
C LEU A 500 20.48 14.08 4.94
N ILE A 501 21.52 14.01 4.14
CA ILE A 501 22.26 12.78 3.89
C ILE A 501 23.36 12.69 4.97
N GLY A 502 23.29 11.68 5.84
CA GLY A 502 24.04 11.63 7.11
C GLY A 502 25.56 11.78 7.01
N ASP A 503 26.20 11.22 5.97
CA ASP A 503 27.66 11.26 5.80
C ASP A 503 28.18 12.42 4.93
N MET A 504 27.30 13.36 4.57
CA MET A 504 27.62 14.46 3.65
C MET A 504 27.99 15.77 4.38
N PRO A 505 28.62 16.74 3.67
CA PRO A 505 29.15 17.98 4.25
C PRO A 505 28.19 18.74 5.19
N ALA A 506 26.92 18.92 4.80
CA ALA A 506 25.95 19.64 5.62
C ALA A 506 25.63 18.94 6.95
N ALA A 507 25.44 17.61 6.93
CA ALA A 507 25.17 16.84 8.14
C ALA A 507 26.38 16.85 9.08
N LYS A 508 27.60 16.67 8.54
CA LYS A 508 28.87 16.76 9.29
C LYS A 508 29.10 18.13 9.92
N ALA A 509 28.62 19.19 9.27
CA ALA A 509 28.70 20.55 9.80
C ALA A 509 27.64 20.87 10.87
N GLY A 510 26.72 19.95 11.19
CA GLY A 510 25.69 20.15 12.21
C GLY A 510 24.46 20.95 11.74
N ILE A 511 24.25 21.02 10.42
CA ILE A 511 22.98 21.46 9.84
C ILE A 511 21.92 20.40 10.19
N LEU A 512 20.69 20.85 10.48
CA LEU A 512 19.58 19.99 10.90
C LEU A 512 18.37 20.14 9.99
N GLN A 513 17.49 19.14 10.00
CA GLN A 513 16.18 19.24 9.37
C GLN A 513 15.39 20.42 9.97
N GLY A 514 14.74 21.20 9.10
CA GLY A 514 13.99 22.40 9.47
C GLY A 514 14.80 23.70 9.43
N ASP A 515 16.13 23.64 9.27
CA ASP A 515 16.95 24.84 9.01
C ASP A 515 16.61 25.48 7.68
N ILE A 516 16.75 26.80 7.56
CA ILE A 516 16.57 27.53 6.29
C ILE A 516 17.89 28.16 5.89
N ILE A 517 18.48 27.70 4.80
CA ILE A 517 19.75 28.23 4.27
C ILE A 517 19.48 29.58 3.60
N LEU A 518 20.17 30.61 4.07
CA LEU A 518 20.03 31.99 3.61
C LEU A 518 21.24 32.47 2.80
N GLN A 519 22.42 31.91 3.04
CA GLN A 519 23.64 32.30 2.33
C GLN A 519 24.65 31.16 2.30
N ILE A 520 25.36 30.99 1.18
CA ILE A 520 26.52 30.09 1.04
C ILE A 520 27.67 30.91 0.48
N ALA A 521 28.75 31.04 1.25
CA ALA A 521 29.85 31.97 1.02
C ALA A 521 29.32 33.40 0.74
N ASN A 522 29.51 33.91 -0.47
CA ASN A 522 29.04 35.22 -0.94
C ASN A 522 27.71 35.16 -1.70
N PHE A 523 27.11 33.97 -1.88
CA PHE A 523 25.85 33.79 -2.60
C PHE A 523 24.66 33.85 -1.65
N ASN A 524 23.77 34.83 -1.88
CA ASN A 524 22.48 34.88 -1.20
C ASN A 524 21.56 33.81 -1.78
N ILE A 525 20.93 33.03 -0.89
CA ILE A 525 20.00 31.97 -1.27
C ILE A 525 18.60 32.51 -1.06
N THR A 526 17.90 32.77 -2.17
CA THR A 526 16.51 33.25 -2.17
C THR A 526 15.52 32.14 -2.44
N ASP A 527 15.96 31.10 -3.15
CA ASP A 527 15.16 30.00 -3.69
C ASP A 527 16.06 28.82 -4.07
N ILE A 528 15.45 27.77 -4.62
CA ILE A 528 16.18 26.56 -5.01
C ILE A 528 17.17 26.78 -6.17
N ASP A 529 16.90 27.71 -7.07
CA ASP A 529 17.74 27.95 -8.25
C ASP A 529 19.01 28.73 -7.88
N SER A 530 18.89 29.71 -6.99
CA SER A 530 20.04 30.41 -6.38
C SER A 530 20.90 29.48 -5.54
N TYR A 531 20.28 28.54 -4.80
CA TYR A 531 21.00 27.47 -4.10
C TYR A 531 21.81 26.59 -5.06
N LYS A 532 21.18 26.05 -6.11
CA LYS A 532 21.88 25.21 -7.10
C LYS A 532 23.02 25.94 -7.79
N LYS A 533 22.81 27.21 -8.16
CA LYS A 533 23.85 28.07 -8.73
C LYS A 533 25.01 28.27 -7.77
N ALA A 534 24.74 28.49 -6.48
CA ALA A 534 25.77 28.66 -5.46
C ALA A 534 26.63 27.39 -5.34
N ILE A 535 26.00 26.22 -5.13
CA ILE A 535 26.70 24.93 -4.94
C ILE A 535 27.60 24.59 -6.13
N ALA A 536 27.19 24.94 -7.36
CA ALA A 536 27.97 24.68 -8.56
C ALA A 536 29.32 25.41 -8.64
N ASN A 537 29.61 26.35 -7.73
CA ASN A 537 30.88 27.09 -7.68
C ASN A 537 31.95 26.45 -6.81
N PHE A 538 31.62 25.40 -6.05
CA PHE A 538 32.55 24.78 -5.08
C PHE A 538 33.07 23.44 -5.58
N LYS A 539 34.19 22.99 -5.00
CA LYS A 539 34.81 21.69 -5.26
C LYS A 539 35.22 21.01 -3.95
N THR A 540 35.47 19.70 -4.01
CA THR A 540 35.83 18.92 -2.82
C THR A 540 37.09 19.49 -2.19
N GLY A 541 37.05 19.67 -0.86
CA GLY A 541 38.10 20.31 -0.07
C GLY A 541 37.89 21.80 0.18
N ASP A 542 36.92 22.45 -0.46
CA ASP A 542 36.60 23.85 -0.18
C ASP A 542 35.93 23.99 1.19
N GLN A 543 36.42 24.94 1.99
CA GLN A 543 35.81 25.29 3.28
C GLN A 543 35.00 26.58 3.12
N VAL A 544 33.68 26.49 3.29
CA VAL A 544 32.75 27.59 3.05
C VAL A 544 31.99 27.98 4.32
N LYS A 545 31.62 29.26 4.44
CA LYS A 545 30.68 29.71 5.46
C LYS A 545 29.25 29.61 4.94
N VAL A 546 28.34 29.08 5.75
CA VAL A 546 26.93 28.92 5.43
C VAL A 546 26.10 29.59 6.52
N LYS A 547 25.28 30.55 6.12
CA LYS A 547 24.34 31.23 7.02
C LYS A 547 22.98 30.60 6.89
N LEU A 548 22.39 30.22 8.02
CA LEU A 548 21.06 29.63 8.06
C LEU A 548 20.21 30.19 9.21
N LYS A 549 18.90 30.10 9.08
CA LYS A 549 17.92 30.41 10.11
C LYS A 549 17.43 29.11 10.75
N ARG A 550 17.59 29.00 12.07
CA ARG A 550 17.08 27.91 12.89
C ARG A 550 16.06 28.49 13.87
N ALA A 551 14.79 28.12 13.70
CA ALA A 551 13.67 28.74 14.42
C ALA A 551 13.68 30.28 14.30
N ARG A 552 14.04 31.00 15.37
CA ARG A 552 14.10 32.48 15.41
C ARG A 552 15.52 33.05 15.34
N SER A 553 16.55 32.21 15.30
CA SER A 553 17.96 32.64 15.32
C SER A 553 18.62 32.48 13.95
N ILE A 554 19.54 33.38 13.62
CA ILE A 554 20.44 33.26 12.48
C ILE A 554 21.79 32.74 12.99
N LEU A 555 22.31 31.70 12.33
CA LEU A 555 23.52 30.99 12.71
C LEU A 555 24.47 30.90 11.50
N ASP A 556 25.77 30.94 11.76
CA ASP A 556 26.83 30.74 10.76
C ASP A 556 27.55 29.42 11.03
N PHE A 557 27.66 28.59 10.00
CA PHE A 557 28.34 27.30 10.00
C PHE A 557 29.52 27.31 9.05
N THR A 558 30.54 26.51 9.34
CA THR A 558 31.64 26.27 8.41
C THR A 558 31.51 24.85 7.86
N VAL A 559 31.34 24.72 6.55
CA VAL A 559 31.15 23.43 5.87
C VAL A 559 32.36 23.12 5.01
N LEU A 560 32.83 21.87 5.08
CA LEU A 560 33.89 21.34 4.22
C LEU A 560 33.26 20.46 3.15
N PHE A 561 33.31 20.88 1.88
CA PHE A 561 32.73 20.17 0.73
C PHE A 561 33.51 18.93 0.31
#